data_AF-A0A843S6D2-F1
#
_entry.id   AF-A0A843S6D2-F1
#
_cell.length_a   1.000
_cell.length_b   1.000
_cell.length_c   1.000
_cell.angle_alpha   90.00
_cell.angle_beta   90.00
_cell.angle_gamma   90.00
#
_symmetry.space_group_name_H-M   'P 1'
#
loop_
_entity.id
_entity.type
_entity.pdbx_description
1 polymer ?
#
loop_
_entity_poly.entity_id
_entity_poly.type
_entity_poly.pdbx_seq_one_letter_code
_entity_poly.pdbx_strand_id
1 'polypeptide(L)'
;MATAVRGHDRTGPGAWGEERVTISGLPAAAQATIADRIGRDDRRYHATTAAGGVKVENPAHGLAVDFARGSVSVTHAGERLGFTLEGVGYGEALEPVEAVTPTATANRVEYRRGALTEWYVNGPLGLEQGFTLARPPAPSDVEGPLTVALRVSSTLRAAVTPSPFTRLGANP
;
A
#
# COMPACT_ATOMS: atom_id res chain seq x y z
N MET A 1 25.68 54.61 -51.49
CA MET A 1 26.00 54.73 -50.04
C MET A 1 26.26 53.34 -49.50
N ALA A 2 27.39 53.17 -48.80
CA ALA A 2 27.82 51.92 -48.18
C ALA A 2 27.11 51.68 -46.84
N THR A 3 26.86 50.42 -46.47
CA THR A 3 27.46 49.75 -45.29
C THR A 3 26.86 48.36 -45.11
N ALA A 4 27.73 47.36 -45.08
CA ALA A 4 27.44 46.01 -44.63
C ALA A 4 27.66 45.91 -43.11
N VAL A 5 26.88 45.09 -42.41
CA VAL A 5 27.33 44.44 -41.17
C VAL A 5 26.91 42.97 -41.20
N ARG A 6 27.87 42.12 -40.85
CA ARG A 6 27.91 40.66 -40.88
C ARG A 6 27.64 40.11 -39.46
N GLY A 7 26.78 39.09 -39.37
CA GLY A 7 26.86 37.90 -38.48
C GLY A 7 26.70 38.03 -36.95
N HIS A 8 25.71 37.33 -36.40
CA HIS A 8 25.80 36.41 -35.23
C HIS A 8 24.53 35.55 -35.27
N ASP A 9 24.60 34.27 -35.63
CA ASP A 9 24.99 33.09 -34.83
C ASP A 9 23.77 32.39 -34.22
N ARG A 10 23.77 31.07 -34.37
CA ARG A 10 22.66 30.15 -34.10
C ARG A 10 22.39 30.11 -32.61
N THR A 11 21.14 30.30 -32.18
CA THR A 11 20.67 29.82 -30.87
C THR A 11 19.47 28.92 -31.11
N GLY A 12 19.57 27.69 -30.59
CA GLY A 12 18.72 26.54 -30.91
C GLY A 12 17.34 26.58 -30.22
N PRO A 13 16.48 25.58 -30.52
CA PRO A 13 15.16 25.49 -29.91
C PRO A 13 15.29 25.28 -28.40
N GLY A 14 14.64 26.16 -27.63
CA GLY A 14 14.59 26.10 -26.17
C GLY A 14 14.00 24.78 -25.71
N ALA A 15 14.80 24.01 -24.97
CA ALA A 15 14.36 22.86 -24.22
C ALA A 15 13.52 23.36 -23.04
N TRP A 16 12.19 23.29 -23.15
CA TRP A 16 11.35 23.22 -21.96
C TRP A 16 11.67 21.89 -21.30
N GLY A 17 12.46 21.90 -20.23
CA GLY A 17 12.59 20.75 -19.37
C GLY A 17 11.23 20.45 -18.77
N GLU A 18 10.49 19.50 -19.34
CA GLU A 18 9.33 18.92 -18.70
C GLU A 18 9.83 18.16 -17.48
N GLU A 19 9.80 18.79 -16.31
CA GLU A 19 9.98 18.07 -15.06
C GLU A 19 8.79 17.12 -14.91
N ARG A 20 8.98 15.90 -15.38
CA ARG A 20 7.99 14.84 -15.29
C ARG A 20 7.85 14.44 -13.83
N VAL A 21 6.79 14.93 -13.20
CA VAL A 21 6.37 14.44 -11.89
C VAL A 21 6.00 12.96 -12.04
N THR A 22 6.82 12.09 -11.44
CA THR A 22 6.51 10.67 -11.34
C THR A 22 5.71 10.42 -10.08
N ILE A 23 4.85 9.39 -10.08
CA ILE A 23 4.05 9.04 -8.89
C ILE A 23 4.98 8.79 -7.71
N SER A 24 6.12 8.12 -7.90
CA SER A 24 7.10 7.84 -6.85
C SER A 24 7.74 9.09 -6.21
N GLY A 25 7.66 10.26 -6.87
CA GLY A 25 8.13 11.53 -6.33
C GLY A 25 7.10 12.27 -5.45
N LEU A 26 5.86 11.80 -5.39
CA LEU A 26 4.79 12.42 -4.59
C LEU A 26 4.85 11.98 -3.12
N PRO A 27 4.19 12.69 -2.18
CA PRO A 27 4.01 12.21 -0.82
C PRO A 27 3.32 10.84 -0.76
N ALA A 28 3.70 9.96 0.18
CA ALA A 28 3.17 8.60 0.27
C ALA A 28 1.63 8.52 0.25
N ALA A 29 0.95 9.42 0.98
CA ALA A 29 -0.51 9.48 0.99
C ALA A 29 -1.11 9.83 -0.40
N ALA A 30 -0.43 10.70 -1.16
CA ALA A 30 -0.82 11.02 -2.53
C ALA A 30 -0.55 9.83 -3.48
N GLN A 31 0.58 9.14 -3.31
CA GLN A 31 0.88 7.91 -4.06
C GLN A 31 -0.21 6.85 -3.85
N ALA A 32 -0.58 6.58 -2.60
CA ALA A 32 -1.62 5.64 -2.22
C ALA A 32 -2.96 6.01 -2.86
N THR A 33 -3.38 7.28 -2.74
CA THR A 33 -4.64 7.77 -3.32
C THR A 33 -4.68 7.60 -4.85
N ILE A 34 -3.58 7.93 -5.53
CA ILE A 34 -3.50 7.81 -6.98
C ILE A 34 -3.45 6.33 -7.41
N ALA A 35 -2.65 5.51 -6.72
CA ALA A 35 -2.53 4.09 -7.02
C ALA A 35 -3.85 3.34 -6.79
N ASP A 36 -4.58 3.64 -5.71
CA ASP A 36 -5.92 3.11 -5.46
C ASP A 36 -6.86 3.46 -6.62
N ARG A 37 -6.90 4.73 -7.03
CA ARG A 37 -7.80 5.17 -8.10
C ARG A 37 -7.49 4.47 -9.43
N ILE A 38 -6.20 4.38 -9.79
CA ILE A 38 -5.79 3.68 -11.02
C ILE A 38 -6.13 2.18 -10.93
N GLY A 39 -5.84 1.54 -9.79
CA GLY A 39 -6.16 0.12 -9.57
C GLY A 39 -7.67 -0.16 -9.63
N ARG A 40 -8.48 0.75 -9.10
CA ARG A 40 -9.95 0.66 -9.14
C ARG A 40 -10.50 0.74 -10.56
N ASP A 41 -9.93 1.61 -11.39
CA ASP A 41 -10.40 1.85 -12.76
C ASP A 41 -9.81 0.86 -13.79
N ASP A 42 -8.80 0.06 -13.42
CA ASP A 42 -8.19 -0.98 -14.26
C ASP A 42 -8.50 -2.40 -13.74
N ARG A 43 -9.26 -3.16 -14.53
CA ARG A 43 -9.71 -4.53 -14.21
C ARG A 43 -8.57 -5.51 -13.94
N ARG A 44 -7.35 -5.24 -14.40
CA ARG A 44 -6.18 -6.10 -14.14
C ARG A 44 -5.80 -6.17 -12.66
N TYR A 45 -6.21 -5.18 -11.85
CA TYR A 45 -5.97 -5.18 -10.41
C TYR A 45 -7.18 -5.64 -9.59
N HIS A 46 -8.29 -5.99 -10.23
CA HIS A 46 -9.52 -6.35 -9.53
C HIS A 46 -9.41 -7.70 -8.84
N ALA A 47 -10.06 -7.78 -7.70
CA ALA A 47 -10.26 -8.99 -6.95
C ALA A 47 -11.25 -9.93 -7.64
N THR A 48 -10.95 -11.22 -7.56
CA THR A 48 -11.82 -12.31 -8.00
C THR A 48 -12.21 -13.15 -6.80
N THR A 49 -13.50 -13.46 -6.67
CA THR A 49 -14.02 -14.32 -5.62
C THR A 49 -13.92 -15.78 -6.06
N ALA A 50 -13.36 -16.63 -5.21
CA ALA A 50 -13.30 -18.09 -5.41
C ALA A 50 -13.93 -18.81 -4.22
N ALA A 51 -14.19 -20.12 -4.35
CA ALA A 51 -14.69 -20.92 -3.24
C ALA A 51 -13.70 -20.88 -2.07
N GLY A 52 -14.08 -20.21 -0.98
CA GLY A 52 -13.28 -20.10 0.26
C GLY A 52 -12.37 -18.88 0.39
N GLY A 53 -12.38 -17.92 -0.55
CA GLY A 53 -11.54 -16.72 -0.43
C GLY A 53 -11.63 -15.74 -1.59
N VAL A 54 -10.71 -14.77 -1.57
CA VAL A 54 -10.55 -13.75 -2.61
C VAL A 54 -9.14 -13.86 -3.17
N LYS A 55 -8.97 -13.65 -4.48
CA LYS A 55 -7.66 -13.61 -5.14
C LYS A 55 -7.47 -12.27 -5.86
N VAL A 56 -6.26 -11.73 -5.83
CA VAL A 56 -5.84 -10.63 -6.71
C VAL A 56 -4.51 -10.98 -7.37
N GLU A 57 -4.33 -10.48 -8.59
CA GLU A 57 -3.04 -10.50 -9.27
C GLU A 57 -2.54 -9.06 -9.41
N ASN A 58 -1.23 -8.86 -9.29
CA ASN A 58 -0.59 -7.60 -9.59
C ASN A 58 0.42 -7.80 -10.73
N PRO A 59 0.01 -7.58 -11.99
CA PRO A 59 0.87 -7.85 -13.14
C PRO A 59 2.06 -6.88 -13.24
N ALA A 60 1.95 -5.67 -12.68
CA ALA A 60 3.05 -4.71 -12.68
C ALA A 60 4.25 -5.16 -11.82
N HIS A 61 3.98 -5.98 -10.81
CA HIS A 61 4.98 -6.47 -9.84
C HIS A 61 5.10 -8.00 -9.80
N GLY A 62 4.42 -8.72 -10.70
CA GLY A 62 4.42 -10.18 -10.75
C GLY A 62 3.89 -10.86 -9.47
N LEU A 63 2.98 -10.20 -8.74
CA LEU A 63 2.44 -10.74 -7.48
C LEU A 63 1.17 -11.54 -7.73
N ALA A 64 1.02 -12.66 -7.04
CA ALA A 64 -0.25 -13.36 -6.87
C ALA A 64 -0.59 -13.38 -5.38
N VAL A 65 -1.81 -12.98 -5.02
CA VAL A 65 -2.23 -12.85 -3.62
C VAL A 65 -3.52 -13.60 -3.39
N ASP A 66 -3.48 -14.49 -2.39
CA ASP A 66 -4.62 -15.26 -1.91
C ASP A 66 -5.04 -14.75 -0.52
N PHE A 67 -6.32 -14.37 -0.41
CA PHE A 67 -6.97 -13.95 0.83
C PHE A 67 -7.90 -15.06 1.29
N ALA A 68 -7.51 -15.77 2.35
CA ALA A 68 -8.30 -16.81 2.99
C ALA A 68 -8.92 -16.28 4.30
N ARG A 69 -9.69 -17.12 5.00
CA ARG A 69 -10.26 -16.73 6.31
C ARG A 69 -9.14 -16.38 7.30
N GLY A 70 -9.05 -15.11 7.67
CA GLY A 70 -8.09 -14.58 8.63
C GLY A 70 -6.62 -14.48 8.19
N SER A 71 -6.27 -14.89 6.96
CA SER A 71 -4.89 -14.91 6.50
C SER A 71 -4.71 -14.45 5.06
N VAL A 72 -3.54 -13.89 4.78
CA VAL A 72 -3.14 -13.43 3.45
C VAL A 72 -1.85 -14.12 3.05
N SER A 73 -1.76 -14.57 1.80
CA SER A 73 -0.54 -15.10 1.22
C SER A 73 -0.20 -14.36 -0.07
N VAL A 74 0.99 -13.77 -0.11
CA VAL A 74 1.57 -13.12 -1.29
C VAL A 74 2.64 -14.04 -1.86
N THR A 75 2.60 -14.24 -3.16
CA THR A 75 3.54 -15.08 -3.91
C THR A 75 4.23 -14.25 -4.99
N HIS A 76 5.55 -14.38 -5.11
CA HIS A 76 6.34 -13.76 -6.17
C HIS A 76 7.49 -14.70 -6.55
N ALA A 77 7.61 -15.05 -7.84
CA ALA A 77 8.66 -15.92 -8.35
C ALA A 77 8.84 -17.26 -7.58
N GLY A 78 7.75 -17.82 -7.06
CA GLY A 78 7.75 -19.06 -6.27
C GLY A 78 7.97 -18.88 -4.76
N GLU A 79 8.46 -17.71 -4.34
CA GLU A 79 8.63 -17.34 -2.94
C GLU A 79 7.30 -16.90 -2.32
N ARG A 80 7.14 -17.10 -1.01
CA ARG A 80 5.88 -16.82 -0.30
C ARG A 80 6.09 -16.00 0.96
N LEU A 81 5.24 -14.99 1.10
CA LEU A 81 5.08 -14.17 2.30
C LEU A 81 3.64 -14.32 2.79
N GLY A 82 3.46 -14.61 4.07
CA GLY A 82 2.18 -14.79 4.73
C GLY A 82 1.97 -13.79 5.85
N PHE A 83 0.74 -13.31 5.99
CA PHE A 83 0.32 -12.39 7.04
C PHE A 83 -0.89 -12.95 7.78
N THR A 84 -0.90 -12.78 9.09
CA THR A 84 -2.08 -13.03 9.93
C THR A 84 -2.12 -11.96 11.00
N LEU A 85 -3.18 -11.18 11.01
CA LEU A 85 -3.47 -10.27 12.11
C LEU A 85 -3.86 -11.10 13.34
N GLU A 86 -3.11 -10.94 14.42
CA GLU A 86 -3.29 -11.72 15.66
C GLU A 86 -4.07 -10.95 16.71
N GLY A 87 -3.78 -9.65 16.86
CA GLY A 87 -4.36 -8.85 17.92
C GLY A 87 -4.20 -7.36 17.71
N VAL A 88 -5.02 -6.60 18.42
CA VAL A 88 -4.97 -5.13 18.48
C VAL A 88 -5.17 -4.67 19.92
N GLY A 89 -4.48 -3.62 20.33
CA GLY A 89 -4.57 -3.10 21.69
C GLY A 89 -3.56 -1.99 21.96
N TYR A 90 -3.17 -1.84 23.21
CA TYR A 90 -2.16 -0.84 23.63
C TYR A 90 -0.97 -1.53 24.30
N GLY A 91 0.25 -1.18 23.87
CA GLY A 91 1.47 -1.82 24.35
C GLY A 91 1.44 -3.34 24.10
N GLU A 92 1.63 -4.11 25.17
CA GLU A 92 1.57 -5.59 25.18
C GLU A 92 0.16 -6.13 25.51
N ALA A 93 -0.77 -5.27 25.91
CA ALA A 93 -2.15 -5.64 26.23
C ALA A 93 -2.97 -5.72 24.94
N LEU A 94 -2.92 -6.89 24.28
CA LEU A 94 -3.56 -7.13 22.99
C LEU A 94 -4.82 -7.99 23.14
N GLU A 95 -5.92 -7.55 22.53
CA GLU A 95 -7.08 -8.41 22.32
C GLU A 95 -6.91 -9.22 21.04
N PRO A 96 -7.15 -10.54 21.06
CA PRO A 96 -7.06 -11.37 19.87
C PRO A 96 -8.17 -11.00 18.88
N VAL A 97 -7.83 -10.96 17.60
CA VAL A 97 -8.83 -10.72 16.55
C VAL A 97 -9.41 -12.03 16.03
N GLU A 98 -10.72 -12.06 15.81
CA GLU A 98 -11.37 -13.22 15.21
C GLU A 98 -10.97 -13.35 13.73
N ALA A 99 -10.67 -14.57 13.28
CA ALA A 99 -10.51 -14.88 11.86
C ALA A 99 -11.85 -14.74 11.11
N VAL A 100 -11.92 -13.87 10.10
CA VAL A 100 -13.14 -13.66 9.29
C VAL A 100 -12.88 -13.92 7.82
N THR A 101 -13.92 -14.24 7.06
CA THR A 101 -13.83 -14.37 5.60
C THR A 101 -13.73 -12.98 4.96
N PRO A 102 -12.82 -12.76 4.00
CA PRO A 102 -12.70 -11.47 3.35
C PRO A 102 -13.88 -11.18 2.42
N THR A 103 -14.13 -9.90 2.19
CA THR A 103 -15.04 -9.42 1.13
C THR A 103 -14.26 -8.54 0.17
N ALA A 104 -14.71 -8.42 -1.07
CA ALA A 104 -13.99 -7.66 -2.08
C ALA A 104 -14.92 -6.78 -2.92
N THR A 105 -14.38 -5.65 -3.38
CA THR A 105 -15.04 -4.75 -4.32
C THR A 105 -13.98 -4.08 -5.18
N ALA A 106 -14.07 -4.25 -6.50
CA ALA A 106 -13.04 -3.82 -7.45
C ALA A 106 -11.65 -4.31 -7.02
N ASN A 107 -10.69 -3.41 -6.80
CA ASN A 107 -9.32 -3.69 -6.39
C ASN A 107 -9.09 -3.78 -4.87
N ARG A 108 -10.16 -3.69 -4.06
CA ARG A 108 -10.09 -3.62 -2.61
C ARG A 108 -10.63 -4.88 -1.95
N VAL A 109 -9.92 -5.39 -0.94
CA VAL A 109 -10.29 -6.55 -0.12
C VAL A 109 -10.32 -6.15 1.35
N GLU A 110 -11.32 -6.59 2.10
CA GLU A 110 -11.52 -6.19 3.50
C GLU A 110 -11.88 -7.37 4.41
N TYR A 111 -11.24 -7.41 5.58
CA TYR A 111 -11.59 -8.20 6.74
C TYR A 111 -12.25 -7.29 7.78
N ARG A 112 -13.57 -7.41 7.96
CA ARG A 112 -14.33 -6.67 8.96
C ARG A 112 -14.41 -7.44 10.28
N ARG A 113 -13.80 -6.90 11.34
CA ARG A 113 -13.63 -7.54 12.66
C ARG A 113 -14.19 -6.61 13.75
N GLY A 114 -15.50 -6.45 13.76
CA GLY A 114 -16.18 -5.51 14.67
C GLY A 114 -15.74 -4.06 14.42
N ALA A 115 -15.05 -3.45 15.39
CA ALA A 115 -14.56 -2.07 15.32
C ALA A 115 -13.32 -1.90 14.43
N LEU A 116 -12.61 -2.99 14.12
CA LEU A 116 -11.43 -2.99 13.29
C LEU A 116 -11.78 -3.47 11.87
N THR A 117 -11.36 -2.71 10.87
CA THR A 117 -11.31 -3.18 9.48
C THR A 117 -9.86 -3.23 9.04
N GLU A 118 -9.40 -4.42 8.68
CA GLU A 118 -8.15 -4.62 7.96
C GLU A 118 -8.47 -4.63 6.46
N TRP A 119 -7.75 -3.86 5.68
CA TRP A 119 -8.03 -3.72 4.25
C TRP A 119 -6.75 -3.79 3.43
N TYR A 120 -6.94 -4.21 2.18
CA TYR A 120 -5.91 -4.31 1.18
C TYR A 120 -6.37 -3.65 -0.11
N VAL A 121 -5.48 -2.92 -0.77
CA VAL A 121 -5.73 -2.26 -2.05
C VAL A 121 -4.66 -2.71 -3.03
N ASN A 122 -5.08 -3.30 -4.14
CA ASN A 122 -4.19 -3.68 -5.22
C ASN A 122 -4.12 -2.57 -6.26
N GLY A 123 -2.91 -2.18 -6.68
CA GLY A 123 -2.73 -1.10 -7.65
C GLY A 123 -1.37 -1.14 -8.35
N PRO A 124 -1.09 -0.19 -9.26
CA PRO A 124 0.14 -0.17 -10.05
C PRO A 124 1.42 0.00 -9.21
N LEU A 125 1.32 0.44 -7.96
CA LEU A 125 2.46 0.54 -7.04
C LEU A 125 2.65 -0.71 -6.16
N GLY A 126 1.81 -1.73 -6.30
CA GLY A 126 1.87 -2.96 -5.53
C GLY A 126 0.58 -3.23 -4.74
N LEU A 127 0.73 -3.98 -3.65
CA LEU A 127 -0.33 -4.24 -2.67
C LEU A 127 -0.13 -3.32 -1.47
N GLU A 128 -1.13 -2.51 -1.16
CA GLU A 128 -1.18 -1.71 0.07
C GLU A 128 -2.00 -2.45 1.13
N GLN A 129 -1.55 -2.39 2.38
CA GLN A 129 -2.28 -2.86 3.56
C GLN A 129 -2.54 -1.69 4.50
N GLY A 130 -3.74 -1.64 5.08
CA GLY A 130 -4.05 -0.68 6.12
C GLY A 130 -5.11 -1.18 7.09
N PHE A 131 -5.32 -0.37 8.13
CA PHE A 131 -6.25 -0.64 9.21
C PHE A 131 -7.11 0.59 9.45
N THR A 132 -8.39 0.37 9.77
CA THR A 132 -9.31 1.42 10.20
C THR A 132 -9.94 0.99 11.51
N LEU A 133 -9.81 1.84 12.52
CA LEU A 133 -10.44 1.66 13.83
C LEU A 133 -11.61 2.63 13.94
N ALA A 134 -12.83 2.10 14.00
CA ALA A 134 -14.04 2.91 14.19
C ALA A 134 -14.16 3.45 15.63
N ARG A 135 -13.46 2.81 16.58
CA ARG A 135 -13.34 3.20 17.98
C ARG A 135 -12.02 2.65 18.54
N PRO A 136 -11.53 3.18 19.67
CA PRO A 136 -10.37 2.63 20.37
C PRO A 136 -10.52 1.11 20.63
N PRO A 137 -9.44 0.33 20.51
CA PRO A 137 -9.47 -1.13 20.72
C PRO A 137 -9.61 -1.52 22.19
N ALA A 138 -9.39 -0.60 23.13
CA ALA A 138 -9.55 -0.80 24.56
C ALA A 138 -10.04 0.50 25.25
N PRO A 139 -10.53 0.41 26.49
CA PRO A 139 -10.88 1.58 27.32
C PRO A 139 -9.73 2.60 27.46
N SER A 140 -10.08 3.85 27.75
CA SER A 140 -9.14 4.99 27.76
C SER A 140 -8.12 4.99 28.90
N ASP A 141 -8.30 4.14 29.91
CA ASP A 141 -7.39 3.95 31.06
C ASP A 141 -6.25 2.97 30.77
N VAL A 142 -6.25 2.30 29.61
CA VAL A 142 -5.12 1.47 29.16
C VAL A 142 -4.08 2.36 28.49
N GLU A 143 -2.91 2.47 29.12
CA GLU A 143 -1.79 3.26 28.61
C GLU A 143 -0.92 2.47 27.62
N GLY A 144 -0.26 3.20 26.71
CA GLY A 144 0.71 2.64 25.75
C GLY A 144 0.46 3.05 24.31
N PRO A 145 1.40 2.75 23.39
CA PRO A 145 1.19 2.97 21.97
C PRO A 145 0.10 2.03 21.44
N LEU A 146 -0.67 2.48 20.44
CA LEU A 146 -1.54 1.58 19.68
C LEU A 146 -0.66 0.51 19.01
N THR A 147 -0.93 -0.76 19.32
CA THR A 147 -0.20 -1.91 18.79
C THR A 147 -1.13 -2.73 17.89
N VAL A 148 -0.63 -3.05 16.69
CA VAL A 148 -1.25 -3.99 15.75
C VAL A 148 -0.28 -5.15 15.58
N ALA A 149 -0.63 -6.33 16.10
CA ALA A 149 0.24 -7.49 16.08
C ALA A 149 -0.02 -8.35 14.84
N LEU A 150 1.00 -8.48 14.00
CA LEU A 150 0.99 -9.30 12.80
C LEU A 150 1.97 -10.46 12.95
N ARG A 151 1.48 -11.69 12.77
CA ARG A 151 2.35 -12.82 12.46
C ARG A 151 2.73 -12.76 11.00
N VAL A 152 4.04 -12.79 10.76
CA VAL A 152 4.64 -12.88 9.41
C VAL A 152 5.27 -14.25 9.24
N SER A 153 4.92 -14.96 8.18
CA SER A 153 5.60 -16.18 7.75
C SER A 153 6.26 -15.93 6.39
N SER A 154 7.52 -16.32 6.21
CA SER A 154 8.26 -15.94 5.01
C SER A 154 9.40 -16.89 4.72
N THR A 155 9.63 -17.16 3.44
CA THR A 155 10.90 -17.73 2.94
C THR A 155 11.91 -16.62 2.56
N LEU A 156 11.45 -15.38 2.47
CA LEU A 156 12.23 -14.18 2.14
C LEU A 156 12.95 -13.59 3.34
N ARG A 157 14.05 -12.89 3.08
CA ARG A 157 14.78 -12.07 4.07
C ARG A 157 14.31 -10.61 3.99
N ALA A 158 13.79 -10.09 5.09
CA ALA A 158 13.41 -8.69 5.18
C ALA A 158 14.64 -7.77 5.09
N ALA A 159 14.53 -6.71 4.31
CA ALA A 159 15.49 -5.60 4.26
C ALA A 159 14.71 -4.28 4.26
N VAL A 160 15.10 -3.35 5.14
CA VAL A 160 14.52 -2.02 5.16
C VAL A 160 15.35 -1.14 4.23
N THR A 161 14.74 -0.65 3.16
CA THR A 161 15.30 0.47 2.40
C THR A 161 14.87 1.76 3.11
N PRO A 162 15.77 2.74 3.32
CA PRO A 162 15.38 4.02 3.87
C PRO A 162 14.26 4.63 3.03
N SER A 163 13.12 4.87 3.65
CA SER A 163 12.06 5.64 3.00
C SER A 163 12.46 7.12 3.02
N PRO A 164 12.27 7.88 1.93
CA PRO A 164 12.46 9.34 1.95
C PRO A 164 11.44 10.06 2.86
N PHE A 165 10.46 9.34 3.41
CA PHE A 165 9.49 9.89 4.36
C PHE A 165 10.05 9.84 5.79
N THR A 166 10.41 11.01 6.31
CA THR A 166 10.67 11.23 7.74
C THR A 166 9.44 10.82 8.55
N ARG A 167 9.62 10.02 9.61
CA ARG A 167 8.61 9.82 10.67
C ARG A 167 8.09 11.20 11.07
N LEU A 168 6.81 11.49 10.82
CA LEU A 168 6.14 12.57 11.55
C LEU A 168 6.15 12.15 13.01
N GLY A 169 6.91 12.89 13.82
CA GLY A 169 7.16 12.57 15.21
C GLY A 169 5.88 12.40 16.01
N ALA A 170 5.95 11.51 16.99
CA ALA A 170 5.07 11.58 18.14
C ALA A 170 5.18 13.01 18.73
N ASN A 171 4.05 13.70 18.81
CA ASN A 171 3.96 14.94 19.55
C ASN A 171 4.20 14.61 21.04
N PRO A 172 4.98 15.43 21.79
CA PRO A 172 5.34 15.14 23.17
C PRO A 172 4.13 15.09 24.11
#